data_AF-A0A1J5KIU0-F1
#
_entry.id   AF-A0A1J5KIU0-F1
#
_cell.length_a   1.000
_cell.length_b   1.000
_cell.length_c   1.000
_cell.angle_alpha   90.00
_cell.angle_beta   90.00
_cell.angle_gamma   90.00
#
_symmetry.space_group_name_H-M   'P 1'
#
loop_
_entity.id
_entity.type
_entity.pdbx_description
1 polymer ?
#
loop_
_entity_poly.entity_id
_entity_poly.type
_entity_poly.pdbx_seq_one_letter_code
_entity_poly.pdbx_strand_id
1 'polypeptide(L)'
;MKLNIIIKLLSIICIFSLSTSIQAKSKKIENEAMAFCWKNNQGKWWCDGPKQILWAPEKSLKKAIKSVGCIKYKRPIAWAGNNRVGQLFKCGKKLSSYDRDIRNKYGIKKR
;
A
#
# COMPACT_ATOMS: atom_id res chain seq x y z
N MET A 1 -55.47 24.34 -56.62
CA MET A 1 -55.82 23.92 -55.25
C MET A 1 -56.00 22.41 -55.22
N LYS A 2 -55.05 21.68 -54.62
CA LYS A 2 -55.27 20.39 -53.96
C LYS A 2 -54.15 20.20 -52.93
N LEU A 3 -54.60 19.98 -51.71
CA LEU A 3 -53.93 19.99 -50.42
C LEU A 3 -53.62 18.54 -50.04
N ASN A 4 -52.38 18.24 -49.62
CA ASN A 4 -51.96 17.00 -48.94
C ASN A 4 -50.59 17.32 -48.30
N ILE A 5 -50.46 17.81 -47.07
CA ILE A 5 -50.81 17.25 -45.75
C ILE A 5 -50.18 15.87 -45.51
N ILE A 6 -49.11 15.90 -44.68
CA ILE A 6 -48.61 14.84 -43.77
C ILE A 6 -47.79 13.72 -44.41
N ILE A 7 -46.49 13.68 -44.09
CA ILE A 7 -45.75 12.57 -43.41
C ILE A 7 -44.45 13.21 -42.90
N LYS A 8 -44.48 13.77 -41.69
CA LYS A 8 -43.87 13.16 -40.49
C LYS A 8 -42.41 12.71 -40.71
N LEU A 9 -41.50 13.63 -40.38
CA LEU A 9 -40.60 13.45 -39.25
C LEU A 9 -39.87 12.10 -39.21
N LEU A 10 -38.94 11.85 -40.14
CA LEU A 10 -37.90 10.85 -39.91
C LEU A 10 -36.79 11.50 -39.06
N SER A 11 -37.08 11.59 -37.77
CA SER A 11 -36.08 11.79 -36.73
C SER A 11 -35.14 10.58 -36.76
N ILE A 12 -34.03 10.68 -37.50
CA ILE A 12 -32.90 9.77 -37.36
C ILE A 12 -32.21 10.16 -36.05
N ILE A 13 -32.82 9.71 -34.95
CA ILE A 13 -32.20 9.70 -33.63
C ILE A 13 -31.19 8.56 -33.68
N CYS A 14 -29.95 8.88 -34.09
CA CYS A 14 -28.81 8.03 -33.83
C CYS A 14 -28.60 8.03 -32.31
N ILE A 15 -29.30 7.12 -31.63
CA ILE A 15 -29.04 6.76 -30.24
C ILE A 15 -27.68 6.07 -30.25
N PHE A 16 -26.62 6.86 -30.16
CA PHE A 16 -25.31 6.35 -29.77
C PHE A 16 -25.48 5.87 -28.34
N SER A 17 -25.71 4.57 -28.19
CA SER A 17 -25.61 3.86 -26.92
C SER A 17 -24.17 4.03 -26.43
N LEU A 18 -23.93 5.08 -25.65
CA LEU A 18 -22.72 5.26 -24.89
C LEU A 18 -22.71 4.17 -23.82
N SER A 19 -22.19 3.00 -24.18
CA SER A 19 -21.87 1.95 -23.22
C SER A 19 -20.77 2.48 -22.31
N THR A 20 -21.15 3.16 -21.23
CA THR A 20 -20.22 3.49 -20.16
C THR A 20 -19.81 2.18 -19.52
N SER A 21 -18.66 1.65 -19.94
CA SER A 21 -17.99 0.58 -19.24
C SER A 21 -17.61 1.10 -17.86
N ILE A 22 -18.45 0.80 -16.87
CA ILE A 22 -18.12 1.01 -15.46
C ILE A 22 -16.99 0.01 -15.17
N GLN A 23 -15.75 0.42 -15.42
CA GLN A 23 -14.59 -0.26 -14.90
C GLN A 23 -14.69 -0.19 -13.38
N ALA A 24 -15.10 -1.30 -12.77
CA ALA A 24 -15.01 -1.48 -11.33
C ALA A 24 -13.54 -1.17 -10.97
N LYS A 25 -13.30 -0.02 -10.33
CA LYS A 25 -12.00 0.29 -9.75
C LYS A 25 -11.68 -0.87 -8.84
N SER A 26 -10.73 -1.72 -9.24
CA SER A 26 -10.27 -2.80 -8.38
C SER A 26 -9.91 -2.13 -7.06
N LYS A 27 -10.50 -2.62 -5.96
CA LYS A 27 -10.24 -2.10 -4.62
C LYS A 27 -8.78 -2.37 -4.36
N LYS A 28 -7.93 -1.40 -4.70
CA LYS A 28 -6.48 -1.48 -4.53
C LYS A 28 -6.28 -1.82 -3.06
N ILE A 29 -5.82 -3.03 -2.77
CA ILE A 29 -5.52 -3.44 -1.40
C ILE A 29 -4.37 -2.55 -0.99
N GLU A 30 -4.69 -1.46 -0.28
CA GLU A 30 -3.71 -0.48 0.16
C GLU A 30 -2.86 -1.17 1.23
N ASN A 31 -1.63 -1.52 0.84
CA ASN A 31 -0.71 -2.17 1.75
C ASN A 31 -0.36 -1.21 2.88
N GLU A 32 -0.57 -1.64 4.12
CA GLU A 32 -0.06 -0.91 5.29
C GLU A 32 1.48 -0.98 5.31
N ALA A 33 2.12 0.18 5.51
CA ALA A 33 3.56 0.29 5.64
C ALA A 33 4.05 -0.42 6.92
N MET A 34 5.19 -1.10 6.82
CA MET A 34 5.74 -1.89 7.92
C MET A 34 7.20 -1.55 8.17
N ALA A 35 7.68 -1.88 9.37
CA ALA A 35 9.09 -1.95 9.70
C ALA A 35 9.41 -3.32 10.32
N PHE A 36 10.61 -3.83 10.05
CA PHE A 36 11.16 -5.05 10.66
C PHE A 36 12.41 -4.70 11.45
N CYS A 37 12.44 -5.06 12.72
CA CYS A 37 13.56 -4.78 13.60
C CYS A 37 14.06 -6.07 14.26
N TRP A 38 15.39 -6.20 14.37
CA TRP A 38 16.03 -7.32 15.03
C TRP A 38 17.17 -6.82 15.91
N LYS A 39 17.48 -7.59 16.95
CA LYS A 39 18.56 -7.30 17.89
C LYS A 39 19.82 -8.03 17.43
N ASN A 40 20.96 -7.37 17.44
CA ASN A 40 22.25 -8.02 17.18
C ASN A 40 22.84 -8.62 18.48
N ASN A 41 23.99 -9.30 18.36
CA ASN A 41 24.69 -9.94 19.48
C ASN A 41 25.19 -8.93 20.54
N GLN A 42 25.32 -7.65 20.18
CA GLN A 42 25.69 -6.57 21.10
C GLN A 42 24.47 -5.97 21.83
N GLY A 43 23.29 -6.53 21.62
CA GLY A 43 22.05 -6.02 22.19
C GLY A 43 21.54 -4.72 21.57
N LYS A 44 22.09 -4.28 20.43
CA LYS A 44 21.64 -3.09 19.68
C LYS A 44 20.62 -3.47 18.62
N TRP A 45 19.77 -2.51 18.26
CA TRP A 45 18.64 -2.69 17.35
C TRP A 45 18.97 -2.23 15.95
N TRP A 46 18.88 -3.16 15.01
CA TRP A 46 18.70 -2.84 13.60
C TRP A 46 17.22 -2.71 13.31
N CYS A 47 16.88 -1.80 12.41
CA CYS A 47 15.55 -1.68 11.85
C CYS A 47 15.65 -1.42 10.35
N ASP A 48 14.70 -1.99 9.63
CA ASP A 48 14.45 -1.75 8.22
C ASP A 48 12.98 -1.35 8.07
N GLY A 49 12.73 -0.16 7.53
CA GLY A 49 11.40 0.43 7.48
C GLY A 49 11.11 1.18 6.18
N PRO A 50 9.96 1.86 6.12
CA PRO A 50 9.46 2.43 4.88
C PRO A 50 10.42 3.45 4.26
N LYS A 51 11.09 4.25 5.07
CA LYS A 51 12.02 5.27 4.56
C LYS A 51 13.40 4.70 4.25
N GLN A 52 13.93 3.84 5.11
CA GLN A 52 15.32 3.40 5.05
C GLN A 52 15.58 2.18 5.94
N ILE A 53 16.76 1.58 5.76
CA ILE A 53 17.39 0.70 6.73
C ILE A 53 18.36 1.56 7.51
N LEU A 54 18.53 1.28 8.80
CA LEU A 54 19.55 1.98 9.57
C LEU A 54 20.94 1.73 8.94
N TRP A 55 21.80 2.75 8.95
CA TRP A 55 23.22 2.59 8.66
C TRP A 55 23.96 1.95 9.84
N ALA A 56 23.57 2.32 11.06
CA ALA A 56 24.17 1.83 12.30
C ALA A 56 23.08 1.43 13.30
N PRO A 57 23.32 0.40 14.14
CA PRO A 57 22.30 -0.08 15.06
C PRO A 57 22.14 0.88 16.25
N GLU A 58 20.91 1.01 16.71
CA GLU A 58 20.52 1.93 17.78
C GLU A 58 20.42 1.20 19.13
N LYS A 59 20.74 1.89 20.23
CA LYS A 59 20.56 1.31 21.58
C LYS A 59 19.08 1.11 21.93
N SER A 60 18.20 1.98 21.43
CA SER A 60 16.78 1.97 21.74
C SER A 60 15.94 1.51 20.56
N LEU A 61 15.08 0.50 20.76
CA LEU A 61 14.11 0.03 19.78
C LEU A 61 13.20 1.17 19.29
N LYS A 62 12.70 2.00 20.22
CA LYS A 62 11.82 3.13 19.88
C LYS A 62 12.51 4.13 18.97
N LYS A 63 13.80 4.41 19.20
CA LYS A 63 14.60 5.28 18.33
C LYS A 63 14.79 4.63 16.97
N ALA A 64 15.19 3.36 16.95
CA ALA A 64 15.42 2.58 15.74
C ALA A 64 14.20 2.57 14.79
N ILE A 65 13.01 2.27 15.33
CA ILE A 65 11.75 2.23 14.56
C ILE A 65 11.38 3.61 13.99
N LYS A 66 11.53 4.67 14.79
CA LYS A 66 11.24 6.04 14.34
C LYS A 66 12.19 6.50 13.24
N SER A 67 13.48 6.21 13.39
CA SER A 67 14.52 6.57 12.42
C SER A 67 14.29 5.95 11.04
N VAL A 68 13.60 4.81 10.95
CA VAL A 68 13.26 4.18 9.65
C VAL A 68 11.90 4.62 9.09
N GLY A 69 11.26 5.62 9.69
CA GLY A 69 10.04 6.24 9.17
C GLY A 69 8.74 5.65 9.72
N CYS A 70 8.79 4.89 10.81
CA CYS A 70 7.64 4.28 11.45
C CYS A 70 7.32 5.00 12.78
N ILE A 71 6.75 6.21 12.70
CA ILE A 71 6.61 7.11 13.86
C ILE A 71 5.56 6.60 14.87
N LYS A 72 4.43 6.12 14.35
CA LYS A 72 3.35 5.49 15.10
C LYS A 72 3.34 4.02 14.73
N TYR A 73 3.21 3.12 15.69
CA TYR A 73 3.12 1.70 15.39
C TYR A 73 2.19 0.96 16.36
N LYS A 74 1.56 -0.10 15.86
CA LYS A 74 0.76 -1.03 16.66
C LYS A 74 1.67 -2.03 17.40
N ARG A 75 1.07 -2.90 18.22
CA ARG A 75 1.78 -3.96 18.94
C ARG A 75 2.67 -4.78 17.97
N PRO A 76 3.93 -5.07 18.34
CA PRO A 76 4.84 -5.84 17.51
C PRO A 76 4.33 -7.27 17.28
N ILE A 77 4.69 -7.82 16.13
CA ILE A 77 4.44 -9.22 15.77
C ILE A 77 5.79 -9.91 15.64
N ALA A 78 6.01 -11.02 16.37
CA ALA A 78 7.22 -11.81 16.21
C ALA A 78 7.31 -12.37 14.78
N TRP A 79 8.49 -12.31 14.17
CA TRP A 79 8.68 -12.75 12.80
C TRP A 79 10.09 -13.27 12.55
N ALA A 80 10.19 -14.25 11.66
CA ALA A 80 11.44 -14.74 11.12
C ALA A 80 11.41 -14.58 9.59
N GLY A 81 12.43 -13.93 9.04
CA GLY A 81 12.53 -13.70 7.60
C GLY A 81 13.91 -13.21 7.22
N ASN A 82 14.38 -13.63 6.03
CA ASN A 82 15.70 -13.26 5.49
C ASN A 82 16.83 -13.51 6.51
N ASN A 83 16.88 -14.74 7.03
CA ASN A 83 17.85 -15.24 8.03
C ASN A 83 17.94 -14.43 9.32
N ARG A 84 16.86 -13.73 9.70
CA ARG A 84 16.78 -12.92 10.92
C ARG A 84 15.51 -13.24 11.69
N VAL A 85 15.61 -13.25 13.01
CA VAL A 85 14.47 -13.30 13.93
C VAL A 85 14.30 -11.94 14.58
N GLY A 86 13.09 -11.41 14.58
CA GLY A 86 12.82 -10.06 15.02
C GLY A 86 11.35 -9.76 15.21
N GLN A 87 11.00 -8.49 15.09
CA GLN A 87 9.67 -7.95 15.33
C GLN A 87 9.23 -7.10 14.15
N LEU A 88 8.00 -7.32 13.71
CA LEU A 88 7.31 -6.52 12.72
C LEU A 88 6.43 -5.47 13.37
N PHE A 89 6.48 -4.28 12.82
CA PHE A 89 5.71 -3.12 13.26
C PHE A 89 4.84 -2.64 12.11
N LYS A 90 3.54 -2.57 12.35
CA LYS A 90 2.57 -1.91 11.47
C LYS A 90 2.61 -0.42 11.74
N CYS A 91 2.99 0.40 10.76
CA CYS A 91 3.30 1.82 10.96
C CYS A 91 2.07 2.75 10.95
N GLY A 92 0.85 2.20 10.88
CA GLY A 92 -0.38 2.99 10.93
C GLY A 92 -0.56 3.96 9.75
N LYS A 93 0.20 3.78 8.67
CA LYS A 93 0.11 4.55 7.43
C LYS A 93 0.12 3.61 6.23
N LYS A 94 -0.42 4.08 5.10
CA LYS A 94 -0.34 3.37 3.81
C LYS A 94 1.10 3.39 3.30
N LEU A 95 1.48 2.34 2.58
CA LEU A 95 2.75 2.25 1.87
C LEU A 95 2.71 3.20 0.66
N SER A 96 3.63 4.15 0.63
CA SER A 96 3.77 5.13 -0.46
C SER A 96 4.52 4.50 -1.64
N SER A 97 4.43 5.10 -2.84
CA SER A 97 5.09 4.59 -4.05
C SER A 97 6.62 4.45 -3.94
N TYR A 98 7.25 5.31 -3.13
CA TYR A 98 8.70 5.31 -2.90
C TYR A 98 9.10 4.71 -1.55
N ASP A 99 8.12 4.26 -0.75
CA ASP A 99 8.42 3.55 0.49
C ASP A 99 8.96 2.16 0.14
N ARG A 100 9.88 1.67 0.95
CA ARG A 100 10.43 0.33 0.83
C ARG A 100 9.40 -0.71 1.26
N ASP A 101 9.14 -1.70 0.40
CA ASP A 101 8.19 -2.78 0.70
C ASP A 101 8.82 -3.85 1.62
N ILE A 102 8.70 -3.62 2.92
CA ILE A 102 9.16 -4.54 3.97
C ILE A 102 8.42 -5.88 3.92
N ARG A 103 7.18 -5.93 3.44
CA ARG A 103 6.46 -7.21 3.30
C ARG A 103 7.12 -8.09 2.27
N ASN A 104 7.39 -7.52 1.10
CA ASN A 104 8.07 -8.24 0.04
C ASN A 104 9.48 -8.68 0.47
N LYS A 105 10.26 -7.75 1.06
CA LYS A 105 11.65 -8.02 1.47
C LYS A 105 11.81 -9.13 2.50
N TYR A 106 10.85 -9.28 3.42
CA TYR A 106 10.92 -10.24 4.53
C TYR A 106 9.89 -11.38 4.41
N GLY A 107 9.32 -11.60 3.22
CA GLY A 107 8.45 -12.75 2.93
C GLY A 107 7.10 -12.73 3.66
N ILE A 108 6.58 -11.55 4.01
CA ILE A 108 5.33 -11.40 4.77
C ILE A 108 4.15 -11.58 3.81
N LYS A 109 3.51 -12.75 3.85
CA LYS A 109 2.30 -13.03 3.06
C LYS A 109 1.15 -12.12 3.50
N LYS A 110 0.40 -11.59 2.52
CA LYS A 110 -0.89 -10.93 2.80
C LYS A 110 -1.86 -12.02 3.28
N ARG A 111 -2.45 -11.82 4.45
CA ARG A 111 -3.63 -12.58 4.88
C ARG A 111 -4.87 -11.85 4.38
#